data_AF-A0A1Z9Q4T6-F1
#
_entry.id   AF-A0A1Z9Q4T6-F1
#
_cell.length_a   1.000
_cell.length_b   1.000
_cell.length_c   1.000
_cell.angle_alpha   90.00
_cell.angle_beta   90.00
_cell.angle_gamma   90.00
#
_symmetry.space_group_name_H-M   'P 1'
#
loop_
_entity.id
_entity.type
_entity.pdbx_description
1 polymer ?
#
loop_
_entity_poly.entity_id
_entity_poly.type
_entity_poly.pdbx_seq_one_letter_code
_entity_poly.pdbx_strand_id
1 'polypeptide(L)'
;MREIVMPSSPNFVRSAFQLDRAVGAVASPFTGQTRTQEFDYAGWVAEVSLPPLKRPEATEWLSFLTKMQGPTNFFKFVDPDGRDPQKNRAATGEGIYSADYFIADPRMNATSLTLSFSGNTITSNNNAFSAVTGDFFFVSGAINDDNNGTFKIVQNASNSQTVAVTDRDLVSETSTSGCSVKVNVKGATALSLESSDGTSAGLLKRGDYLALYDGASLTTATPKQLVMCTENATETVVGGGNNHFSVSIEPKLRFNFADGFYAGFKNGANESRFRLAGNSVGWDTDRNSLYTLAFSCAEVI
;
A
#
# COMPACT_ATOMS: atom_id res chain seq x y z
N MET A 1 13.92 -4.43 19.02
CA MET A 1 13.56 -5.38 17.93
C MET A 1 14.76 -5.50 17.01
N ARG A 2 15.18 -6.70 16.63
CA ARG A 2 16.28 -6.90 15.68
C ARG A 2 15.76 -7.53 14.39
N GLU A 3 16.38 -7.19 13.26
CA GLU A 3 16.19 -7.88 11.98
C GLU A 3 16.92 -9.22 11.98
N ILE A 4 16.21 -10.29 11.66
CA ILE A 4 16.75 -11.62 11.39
C ILE A 4 16.58 -11.88 9.89
N VAL A 5 17.69 -12.17 9.22
CA VAL A 5 17.67 -12.47 7.78
C VAL A 5 17.04 -13.83 7.57
N MET A 6 15.99 -13.88 6.75
CA MET A 6 15.31 -15.11 6.35
C MET A 6 16.18 -15.89 5.33
N PRO A 7 16.27 -17.23 5.42
CA PRO A 7 16.92 -18.03 4.39
C PRO A 7 16.28 -17.82 3.01
N SER A 8 17.09 -17.81 1.96
CA SER A 8 16.63 -17.60 0.58
C SER A 8 16.28 -18.89 -0.17
N SER A 9 16.62 -20.06 0.40
CA SER A 9 16.40 -21.37 -0.22
C SER A 9 16.20 -22.47 0.84
N PRO A 10 15.38 -23.50 0.54
CA PRO A 10 14.42 -23.53 -0.56
C PRO A 10 13.28 -22.54 -0.33
N ASN A 11 12.59 -22.14 -1.40
CA ASN A 11 11.47 -21.20 -1.31
C ASN A 11 10.17 -21.93 -0.90
N PHE A 12 9.16 -21.16 -0.52
CA PHE A 12 7.87 -21.68 -0.08
C PHE A 12 7.15 -22.47 -1.19
N VAL A 13 6.49 -23.56 -0.81
CA VAL A 13 5.60 -24.33 -1.69
C VAL A 13 4.18 -23.75 -1.68
N ARG A 14 3.77 -23.16 -0.55
CA ARG A 14 2.49 -22.49 -0.38
C ARG A 14 2.67 -21.25 0.47
N SER A 15 2.06 -20.16 0.03
CA SER A 15 1.80 -18.96 0.81
C SER A 15 0.30 -18.69 0.79
N ALA A 16 -0.27 -18.35 1.94
CA ALA A 16 -1.62 -17.80 2.05
C ALA A 16 -1.48 -16.42 2.67
N PHE A 17 -1.78 -15.39 1.89
CA PHE A 17 -1.67 -13.98 2.29
C PHE A 17 -3.07 -13.43 2.56
N GLN A 18 -3.24 -12.75 3.69
CA GLN A 18 -4.51 -12.21 4.15
C GLN A 18 -4.31 -10.77 4.64
N LEU A 19 -5.31 -9.93 4.40
CA LEU A 19 -5.37 -8.57 4.93
C LEU A 19 -6.41 -8.50 6.04
N ASP A 20 -5.96 -8.39 7.27
CA ASP A 20 -6.82 -8.27 8.44
C ASP A 20 -7.17 -6.81 8.68
N ARG A 21 -8.46 -6.50 8.81
CA ARG A 21 -8.99 -5.17 9.11
C ARG A 21 -9.84 -5.20 10.36
N ALA A 22 -9.71 -4.17 11.19
CA ALA A 22 -10.62 -3.96 12.30
C ALA A 22 -11.87 -3.21 11.81
N VAL A 23 -12.94 -3.95 11.49
CA VAL A 23 -14.23 -3.37 11.10
C VAL A 23 -15.29 -3.75 12.13
N GLY A 24 -15.89 -2.74 12.77
CA GLY A 24 -17.09 -2.90 13.58
C GLY A 24 -18.34 -2.84 12.70
N ALA A 25 -19.35 -3.65 13.00
CA ALA A 25 -20.63 -3.61 12.30
C ALA A 25 -21.79 -3.68 13.30
N VAL A 26 -22.80 -2.85 13.11
CA VAL A 26 -24.06 -2.87 13.89
C VAL A 26 -25.22 -2.97 12.90
N ALA A 27 -26.09 -3.95 13.10
CA ALA A 27 -27.29 -4.15 12.28
C ALA A 27 -28.55 -3.76 13.09
N SER A 28 -29.43 -2.98 12.48
CA SER A 28 -30.74 -2.66 13.08
C SER A 28 -31.63 -3.91 13.08
N PRO A 29 -32.14 -4.35 14.24
CA PRO A 29 -33.06 -5.49 14.30
C PRO A 29 -34.45 -5.18 13.72
N PHE A 30 -34.79 -3.90 13.52
CA PHE A 30 -36.10 -3.49 13.01
C PHE A 30 -36.11 -3.25 11.49
N THR A 31 -34.98 -2.79 10.92
CA THR A 31 -34.91 -2.37 9.51
C THR A 31 -33.91 -3.19 8.69
N GLY A 32 -33.09 -4.03 9.32
CA GLY A 32 -32.03 -4.79 8.65
C GLY A 32 -30.86 -3.94 8.13
N GLN A 33 -30.89 -2.62 8.31
CA GLN A 33 -29.82 -1.74 7.86
C GLN A 33 -28.56 -1.97 8.72
N THR A 34 -27.44 -2.17 8.04
CA THR A 34 -26.12 -2.34 8.66
C THR A 34 -25.32 -1.06 8.57
N ARG A 35 -24.73 -0.64 9.69
CA ARG A 35 -23.70 0.40 9.72
C ARG A 35 -22.37 -0.25 10.03
N THR A 36 -21.37 0.01 9.21
CA THR A 36 -20.00 -0.45 9.41
C THR A 36 -19.10 0.73 9.76
N GLN A 37 -18.20 0.53 10.70
CA GLN A 37 -17.15 1.49 11.05
C GLN A 37 -15.81 0.79 10.96
N GLU A 38 -14.95 1.27 10.08
CA GLU A 38 -13.58 0.79 9.97
C GLU A 38 -12.67 1.57 10.92
N PHE A 39 -11.91 0.85 11.74
CA PHE A 39 -10.89 1.41 12.63
C PHE A 39 -9.53 1.54 11.92
N ASP A 40 -8.52 2.06 12.62
CA ASP A 40 -7.21 2.33 12.03
C ASP A 40 -6.38 1.06 11.76
N TYR A 41 -6.69 -0.06 12.41
CA TYR A 41 -5.93 -1.29 12.24
C TYR A 41 -6.27 -1.97 10.91
N ALA A 42 -5.26 -2.04 10.05
CA ALA A 42 -5.21 -2.92 8.89
C ALA A 42 -3.78 -3.44 8.72
N GLY A 43 -3.59 -4.75 8.64
CA GLY A 43 -2.26 -5.36 8.58
C GLY A 43 -2.26 -6.69 7.84
N TRP A 44 -1.14 -7.00 7.19
CA TRP A 44 -0.99 -8.25 6.47
C TRP A 44 -0.62 -9.41 7.39
N VAL A 45 -1.23 -10.57 7.15
CA VAL A 45 -0.92 -11.83 7.79
C VAL A 45 -0.62 -12.85 6.71
N ALA A 46 0.37 -13.70 6.93
CA ALA A 46 0.70 -14.77 6.01
C ALA A 46 0.87 -16.09 6.75
N GLU A 47 0.42 -17.18 6.12
CA GLU A 47 0.79 -18.54 6.48
C GLU A 47 1.62 -19.12 5.34
N VAL A 48 2.80 -19.63 5.67
CA VAL A 48 3.74 -20.18 4.68
C VAL A 48 4.17 -21.59 5.05
N SER A 49 4.35 -22.43 4.04
CA SER A 49 4.87 -23.79 4.22
C SER A 49 6.02 -24.07 3.25
N LEU A 50 7.04 -24.73 3.78
CA LEU A 50 8.22 -25.15 3.03
C LEU A 50 8.03 -26.56 2.44
N PRO A 51 8.77 -26.91 1.38
CA PRO A 51 8.83 -28.30 0.92
C PRO A 51 9.46 -29.19 2.02
N PRO A 52 9.28 -30.51 1.96
CA PRO A 52 10.02 -31.43 2.83
C PRO A 52 11.53 -31.22 2.69
N LEU A 53 12.19 -30.89 3.80
CA LEU A 53 13.60 -30.48 3.82
C LEU A 53 14.50 -31.62 4.30
N LYS A 54 15.71 -31.69 3.74
CA LYS A 54 16.79 -32.47 4.36
C LYS A 54 17.42 -31.69 5.50
N ARG A 55 18.07 -32.40 6.43
CA ARG A 55 18.67 -31.81 7.63
C ARG A 55 19.57 -30.58 7.40
N PRO A 56 20.44 -30.51 6.36
CA PRO A 56 21.27 -29.32 6.13
C PRO A 56 20.43 -28.07 5.86
N GLU A 57 19.40 -28.17 5.02
CA GLU A 57 18.50 -27.08 4.68
C GLU A 57 17.59 -26.73 5.87
N ALA A 58 17.06 -27.75 6.54
CA ALA A 58 16.23 -27.57 7.72
C ALA A 58 16.95 -26.82 8.84
N THR A 59 18.25 -27.06 9.03
CA THR A 59 19.02 -26.42 10.10
C THR A 59 19.09 -24.89 9.95
N GLU A 60 19.18 -24.38 8.72
CA GLU A 60 19.14 -22.94 8.44
C GLU A 60 17.79 -22.33 8.81
N TRP A 61 16.70 -22.96 8.42
CA TRP A 61 15.34 -22.53 8.74
C TRP A 61 15.03 -22.63 10.24
N LEU A 62 15.47 -23.69 10.90
CA LEU A 62 15.32 -23.84 12.35
C LEU A 62 16.13 -22.78 13.12
N SER A 63 17.36 -22.48 12.68
CA SER A 63 18.18 -21.40 13.24
C SER A 63 17.50 -20.04 13.09
N PHE A 64 16.92 -19.77 11.93
CA PHE A 64 16.12 -18.57 11.68
C PHE A 64 14.92 -18.48 12.64
N LEU A 65 14.07 -19.51 12.67
CA LEU A 65 12.84 -19.50 13.46
C LEU A 65 13.10 -19.45 14.98
N THR A 66 14.17 -20.08 15.46
CA THR A 66 14.56 -19.99 16.88
C THR A 66 15.10 -18.60 17.24
N LYS A 67 15.86 -17.95 16.35
CA LYS A 67 16.32 -16.56 16.54
C LYS A 67 15.20 -15.52 16.51
N MET A 68 14.06 -15.84 15.90
CA MET A 68 12.89 -14.95 15.93
C MET A 68 12.36 -14.71 17.35
N GLN A 69 12.55 -15.67 18.27
CA GLN A 69 12.06 -15.58 19.66
C GLN A 69 10.56 -15.22 19.71
N GLY A 70 9.76 -15.98 18.96
CA GLY A 70 8.34 -15.71 18.75
C GLY A 70 8.11 -14.37 18.02
N PRO A 71 7.21 -13.50 18.50
CA PRO A 71 6.91 -12.21 17.88
C PRO A 71 7.92 -11.08 18.21
N THR A 72 9.03 -11.40 18.91
CA THR A 72 9.96 -10.38 19.46
C THR A 72 10.84 -9.75 18.39
N ASN A 73 11.35 -10.52 17.44
CA ASN A 73 12.18 -10.04 16.34
C ASN A 73 11.39 -9.98 15.02
N PHE A 74 11.96 -9.36 13.99
CA PHE A 74 11.32 -9.23 12.69
C PHE A 74 12.24 -9.71 11.56
N PHE A 75 11.66 -9.95 10.40
CA PHE A 75 12.33 -10.20 9.13
C PHE A 75 11.62 -9.42 8.02
N LYS A 76 12.28 -9.24 6.89
CA LYS A 76 11.67 -8.61 5.71
C LYS A 76 10.89 -9.66 4.92
N PHE A 77 9.67 -9.30 4.53
CA PHE A 77 8.77 -10.21 3.82
C PHE A 77 7.74 -9.44 2.99
N VAL A 78 7.30 -10.09 1.92
CA VAL A 78 6.23 -9.69 1.01
C VAL A 78 5.56 -10.98 0.54
N ASP A 79 4.39 -10.89 -0.09
CA ASP A 79 3.82 -12.04 -0.77
C ASP A 79 4.86 -12.69 -1.72
N PRO A 80 5.22 -13.98 -1.51
CA PRO A 80 6.22 -14.65 -2.33
C PRO A 80 5.90 -14.66 -3.83
N ASP A 81 4.62 -14.64 -4.22
CA ASP A 81 4.20 -14.58 -5.63
C ASP A 81 4.30 -13.15 -6.19
N GLY A 82 3.94 -12.15 -5.38
CA GLY A 82 4.06 -10.73 -5.70
C GLY A 82 5.46 -10.13 -5.52
N ARG A 83 6.46 -10.94 -5.13
CA ARG A 83 7.83 -10.49 -4.85
C ARG A 83 8.51 -9.86 -6.06
N ASP A 84 8.22 -10.36 -7.26
CA ASP A 84 8.75 -9.86 -8.51
C ASP A 84 7.60 -9.21 -9.32
N PRO A 85 7.23 -7.93 -9.08
CA PRO A 85 5.99 -7.33 -9.60
C PRO A 85 5.82 -7.41 -11.14
N GLN A 86 6.92 -7.55 -11.86
CA GLN A 86 6.98 -7.56 -13.32
C GLN A 86 7.22 -8.93 -13.94
N LYS A 87 7.46 -9.96 -13.13
CA LYS A 87 7.67 -11.32 -13.59
C LYS A 87 6.36 -11.79 -14.21
N ASN A 88 6.37 -12.03 -15.52
CA ASN A 88 5.23 -12.36 -16.39
C ASN A 88 4.48 -11.19 -17.06
N ARG A 89 4.97 -9.94 -17.01
CA ARG A 89 4.35 -8.81 -17.74
C ARG A 89 4.69 -8.72 -19.23
N ALA A 90 5.55 -9.59 -19.74
CA ALA A 90 5.94 -9.58 -21.14
C ALA A 90 4.90 -10.31 -22.02
N ALA A 91 3.86 -9.59 -22.43
CA ALA A 91 2.98 -10.06 -23.52
C ALA A 91 2.60 -8.98 -24.55
N THR A 92 2.59 -7.69 -24.22
CA THR A 92 2.09 -6.67 -25.15
C THR A 92 2.68 -5.28 -24.91
N GLY A 93 3.90 -5.01 -25.39
CA GLY A 93 4.41 -3.64 -25.66
C GLY A 93 4.41 -2.61 -24.51
N GLU A 94 4.07 -3.01 -23.29
CA GLU A 94 3.93 -2.13 -22.13
C GLU A 94 5.29 -1.94 -21.44
N GLY A 95 5.59 -0.70 -21.05
CA GLY A 95 6.87 -0.34 -20.42
C GLY A 95 7.09 -1.03 -19.07
N ILE A 96 8.31 -1.52 -18.85
CA ILE A 96 8.78 -2.11 -17.60
C ILE A 96 9.42 -0.99 -16.78
N TYR A 97 8.85 -0.68 -15.62
CA TYR A 97 9.47 0.26 -14.68
C TYR A 97 10.82 -0.28 -14.21
N SER A 98 11.91 0.42 -14.53
CA SER A 98 13.27 -0.09 -14.39
C SER A 98 13.92 0.15 -13.02
N ALA A 99 13.42 1.07 -12.23
CA ALA A 99 14.01 1.42 -10.94
C ALA A 99 13.49 0.55 -9.78
N ASP A 100 14.21 0.58 -8.66
CA ASP A 100 13.90 -0.21 -7.47
C ASP A 100 12.77 0.38 -6.62
N TYR A 101 12.51 1.68 -6.76
CA TYR A 101 11.56 2.43 -5.93
C TYR A 101 10.96 3.61 -6.70
N PHE A 102 9.82 4.09 -6.21
CA PHE A 102 9.23 5.38 -6.54
C PHE A 102 9.47 6.38 -5.40
N ILE A 103 9.29 7.66 -5.68
CA ILE A 103 9.41 8.74 -4.71
C ILE A 103 8.02 9.28 -4.39
N ALA A 104 7.74 9.59 -3.13
CA ALA A 104 6.52 10.26 -2.72
C ALA A 104 6.49 11.68 -3.30
N ASP A 105 5.43 12.03 -4.03
CA ASP A 105 5.27 13.34 -4.63
C ASP A 105 3.89 13.93 -4.28
N PRO A 106 3.82 14.93 -3.38
CA PRO A 106 2.59 15.54 -2.95
C PRO A 106 2.07 16.60 -3.94
N ARG A 107 1.64 16.17 -5.14
CA ARG A 107 1.10 17.02 -6.22
C ARG A 107 -0.08 17.90 -5.81
N MET A 108 -0.81 17.50 -4.78
CA MET A 108 -1.89 18.29 -4.16
C MET A 108 -1.64 18.37 -2.65
N ASN A 109 -1.54 19.60 -2.13
CA ASN A 109 -1.32 19.85 -0.70
C ASN A 109 -1.92 21.19 -0.24
N ALA A 110 -3.16 21.45 -0.64
CA ALA A 110 -3.85 22.68 -0.32
C ALA A 110 -4.61 22.58 1.01
N THR A 111 -4.48 23.59 1.87
CA THR A 111 -5.12 23.68 3.19
C THR A 111 -5.97 24.93 3.31
N SER A 112 -6.82 24.98 4.34
CA SER A 112 -7.65 26.15 4.66
C SER A 112 -8.55 26.57 3.48
N LEU A 113 -9.07 25.59 2.74
CA LEU A 113 -9.92 25.79 1.59
C LEU A 113 -11.37 26.03 1.99
N THR A 114 -12.10 26.67 1.09
CA THR A 114 -13.56 26.64 1.07
C THR A 114 -14.00 25.74 -0.08
N LEU A 115 -14.68 24.63 0.24
CA LEU A 115 -15.18 23.65 -0.72
C LEU A 115 -16.70 23.69 -0.81
N SER A 116 -17.22 23.42 -2.01
CA SER A 116 -18.64 23.14 -2.25
C SER A 116 -18.77 21.81 -2.96
N PHE A 117 -19.74 21.01 -2.55
CA PHE A 117 -19.98 19.64 -2.98
C PHE A 117 -21.38 19.56 -3.59
N SER A 118 -21.49 19.08 -4.82
CA SER A 118 -22.77 18.96 -5.53
C SER A 118 -22.71 17.84 -6.57
N GLY A 119 -23.64 16.89 -6.50
CA GLY A 119 -23.61 15.70 -7.34
C GLY A 119 -22.28 14.97 -7.15
N ASN A 120 -21.52 14.82 -8.23
CA ASN A 120 -20.16 14.26 -8.22
C ASN A 120 -19.06 15.32 -8.36
N THR A 121 -19.37 16.59 -8.08
CA THR A 121 -18.43 17.70 -8.30
C THR A 121 -18.05 18.36 -6.99
N ILE A 122 -16.74 18.55 -6.80
CA ILE A 122 -16.16 19.36 -5.74
C ILE A 122 -15.60 20.64 -6.37
N THR A 123 -16.03 21.79 -5.88
CA THR A 123 -15.53 23.10 -6.30
C THR A 123 -14.77 23.75 -5.14
N SER A 124 -13.55 24.21 -5.39
CA SER A 124 -12.71 24.92 -4.44
C SER A 124 -12.62 26.41 -4.79
N ASN A 125 -12.38 27.24 -3.78
CA ASN A 125 -12.14 28.67 -3.94
C ASN A 125 -10.72 29.03 -4.44
N ASN A 126 -9.83 28.05 -4.58
CA ASN A 126 -8.46 28.20 -5.05
C ASN A 126 -8.00 26.93 -5.78
N ASN A 127 -6.86 26.98 -6.45
CA ASN A 127 -6.25 25.82 -7.12
C ASN A 127 -5.89 24.76 -6.07
N ALA A 128 -6.67 23.69 -6.03
CA ALA A 128 -6.56 22.60 -5.06
C ALA A 128 -6.40 21.23 -5.72
N PHE A 129 -6.85 21.08 -6.97
CA PHE A 129 -6.90 19.80 -7.67
C PHE A 129 -5.86 19.71 -8.79
N SER A 130 -5.41 18.49 -9.09
CA SER A 130 -4.63 18.18 -10.28
C SER A 130 -5.50 18.28 -11.52
N ALA A 131 -4.89 18.71 -12.64
CA ALA A 131 -5.57 18.76 -13.92
C ALA A 131 -5.62 17.39 -14.66
N VAL A 132 -5.12 16.33 -14.03
CA VAL A 132 -4.99 15.01 -14.66
C VAL A 132 -6.15 14.11 -14.26
N THR A 133 -6.81 13.52 -15.27
CA THR A 133 -7.84 12.51 -15.05
C THR A 133 -7.20 11.20 -14.59
N GLY A 134 -7.73 10.60 -13.54
CA GLY A 134 -7.21 9.39 -12.92
C GLY A 134 -6.33 9.63 -11.69
N ASP A 135 -6.01 10.89 -11.38
CA ASP A 135 -5.34 11.24 -10.13
C ASP A 135 -6.29 11.12 -8.94
N PHE A 136 -5.72 10.78 -7.78
CA PHE A 136 -6.44 10.71 -6.51
C PHE A 136 -6.10 11.86 -5.58
N PHE A 137 -7.05 12.23 -4.74
CA PHE A 137 -6.87 13.19 -3.66
C PHE A 137 -7.67 12.79 -2.43
N PHE A 138 -7.28 13.30 -1.27
CA PHE A 138 -7.92 13.12 0.01
C PHE A 138 -8.52 14.44 0.48
N VAL A 139 -9.80 14.43 0.81
CA VAL A 139 -10.52 15.56 1.40
C VAL A 139 -10.64 15.36 2.90
N SER A 140 -10.41 16.42 3.66
CA SER A 140 -10.70 16.48 5.09
C SER A 140 -11.37 17.81 5.46
N GLY A 141 -12.18 17.82 6.51
CA GLY A 141 -12.79 19.04 7.04
C GLY A 141 -14.12 19.42 6.40
N ALA A 142 -14.71 18.53 5.59
CA ALA A 142 -16.12 18.65 5.20
C ALA A 142 -17.03 18.42 6.42
N ILE A 143 -18.22 19.02 6.43
CA ILE A 143 -19.16 18.90 7.56
C ILE A 143 -19.81 17.51 7.56
N ASN A 144 -20.11 16.98 6.38
CA ASN A 144 -20.60 15.64 6.18
C ASN A 144 -19.42 14.67 6.04
N ASP A 145 -19.44 13.63 6.88
CA ASP A 145 -18.41 12.62 6.90
C ASP A 145 -18.26 11.88 5.56
N ASP A 146 -19.35 11.72 4.79
CA ASP A 146 -19.35 11.05 3.48
C ASP A 146 -18.57 11.86 2.41
N ASN A 147 -18.38 13.16 2.63
CA ASN A 147 -17.59 14.03 1.77
C ASN A 147 -16.10 14.05 2.14
N ASN A 148 -15.70 13.37 3.21
CA ASN A 148 -14.31 13.20 3.61
C ASN A 148 -13.76 11.86 3.11
N GLY A 149 -12.46 11.79 2.83
CA GLY A 149 -11.80 10.58 2.35
C GLY A 149 -11.15 10.73 0.99
N THR A 150 -10.78 9.60 0.38
CA THR A 150 -10.10 9.56 -0.92
C THR A 150 -11.09 9.50 -2.07
N PHE A 151 -10.87 10.35 -3.07
CA PHE A 151 -11.64 10.43 -4.31
C PHE A 151 -10.71 10.35 -5.52
N LYS A 152 -11.24 9.84 -6.64
CA LYS A 152 -10.57 9.81 -7.93
C LYS A 152 -11.13 10.90 -8.84
N ILE A 153 -10.26 11.62 -9.54
CA ILE A 153 -10.67 12.57 -10.58
C ILE A 153 -11.09 11.78 -11.82
N VAL A 154 -12.38 11.71 -12.12
CA VAL A 154 -12.93 11.01 -13.29
C VAL A 154 -13.01 11.92 -14.51
N GLN A 155 -13.24 13.21 -14.28
CA GLN A 155 -13.19 14.20 -15.32
C GLN A 155 -12.63 15.49 -14.75
N ASN A 156 -11.74 16.10 -15.50
CA ASN A 156 -11.35 17.47 -15.24
C ASN A 156 -12.40 18.40 -15.86
N ALA A 157 -13.23 19.03 -15.04
CA ALA A 157 -14.13 20.05 -15.54
C ALA A 157 -13.30 21.27 -16.00
N SER A 158 -13.21 21.48 -17.31
CA SER A 158 -12.61 22.68 -17.93
C SER A 158 -11.10 22.90 -17.69
N ASN A 159 -10.30 21.84 -17.53
CA ASN A 159 -8.87 21.95 -17.16
C ASN A 159 -8.65 22.73 -15.85
N SER A 160 -9.66 22.75 -14.97
CA SER A 160 -9.68 23.62 -13.81
C SER A 160 -9.04 22.95 -12.59
N GLN A 161 -8.05 23.62 -12.01
CA GLN A 161 -7.51 23.22 -10.70
C GLN A 161 -8.47 23.59 -9.55
N THR A 162 -9.61 24.21 -9.86
CA THR A 162 -10.63 24.59 -8.87
C THR A 162 -11.87 23.69 -8.88
N VAL A 163 -11.99 22.76 -9.83
CA VAL A 163 -13.17 21.89 -9.96
C VAL A 163 -12.74 20.47 -10.29
N ALA A 164 -13.09 19.52 -9.42
CA ALA A 164 -12.86 18.09 -9.64
C ALA A 164 -14.20 17.34 -9.75
N VAL A 165 -14.34 16.50 -10.77
CA VAL A 165 -15.44 15.53 -10.86
C VAL A 165 -14.95 14.19 -10.30
N THR A 166 -15.63 13.67 -9.29
CA THR A 166 -15.26 12.49 -8.51
C THR A 166 -15.88 11.19 -9.03
N ASP A 167 -15.36 10.06 -8.55
CA ASP A 167 -15.82 8.70 -8.86
C ASP A 167 -17.17 8.31 -8.24
N ARG A 168 -17.65 9.11 -7.30
CA ARG A 168 -18.88 8.84 -6.54
C ARG A 168 -19.67 10.11 -6.29
N ASP A 169 -20.96 9.93 -6.03
CA ASP A 169 -21.86 10.99 -5.62
C ASP A 169 -21.51 11.47 -4.20
N LEU A 170 -21.68 12.78 -4.01
CA LEU A 170 -21.37 13.51 -2.79
C LEU A 170 -22.67 14.01 -2.17
N VAL A 171 -22.64 14.22 -0.86
CA VAL A 171 -23.74 14.89 -0.19
C VAL A 171 -23.61 16.39 -0.40
N SER A 172 -24.71 17.04 -0.78
CA SER A 172 -24.68 18.46 -1.11
C SER A 172 -24.30 19.32 0.08
N GLU A 173 -23.25 20.13 -0.09
CA GLU A 173 -22.74 21.08 0.89
C GLU A 173 -22.19 22.30 0.18
N THR A 174 -22.39 23.49 0.74
CA THR A 174 -21.98 24.74 0.07
C THR A 174 -21.10 25.57 0.98
N SER A 175 -20.01 26.09 0.44
CA SER A 175 -19.12 27.04 1.12
C SER A 175 -18.58 26.53 2.45
N THR A 176 -18.27 25.23 2.55
CA THR A 176 -17.69 24.61 3.73
C THR A 176 -16.24 25.07 3.89
N SER A 177 -15.95 25.80 4.96
CA SER A 177 -14.61 26.36 5.24
C SER A 177 -13.76 25.42 6.10
N GLY A 178 -12.43 25.62 6.05
CA GLY A 178 -11.49 24.81 6.83
C GLY A 178 -11.17 23.45 6.23
N CYS A 179 -11.60 23.20 4.98
CA CYS A 179 -11.31 21.98 4.26
C CYS A 179 -9.84 21.91 3.82
N SER A 180 -9.36 20.70 3.55
CA SER A 180 -8.06 20.47 2.91
C SER A 180 -8.17 19.43 1.80
N VAL A 181 -7.35 19.60 0.76
CA VAL A 181 -7.20 18.67 -0.36
C VAL A 181 -5.72 18.28 -0.43
N LYS A 182 -5.43 17.03 -0.10
CA LYS A 182 -4.05 16.52 0.02
C LYS A 182 -3.90 15.16 -0.63
N VAL A 183 -2.66 14.72 -0.83
CA VAL A 183 -2.33 13.33 -1.15
C VAL A 183 -1.37 12.77 -0.11
N ASN A 184 -1.18 11.44 -0.11
CA ASN A 184 -0.19 10.76 0.74
C ASN A 184 -0.37 11.02 2.25
N VAL A 185 -1.60 11.30 2.69
CA VAL A 185 -1.94 11.51 4.10
C VAL A 185 -2.46 10.22 4.75
N LYS A 186 -2.29 10.11 6.07
CA LYS A 186 -2.88 9.01 6.84
C LYS A 186 -4.38 8.93 6.56
N GLY A 187 -4.86 7.71 6.33
CA GLY A 187 -6.25 7.40 6.00
C GLY A 187 -6.55 7.39 4.51
N ALA A 188 -5.65 7.89 3.65
CA ALA A 188 -5.84 7.84 2.22
C ALA A 188 -5.74 6.41 1.68
N THR A 189 -6.58 6.06 0.70
CA THR A 189 -6.56 4.77 -0.03
C THR A 189 -5.92 4.91 -1.41
N ALA A 190 -5.07 5.91 -1.58
CA ALA A 190 -4.33 6.16 -2.81
C ALA A 190 -2.97 6.78 -2.52
N LEU A 191 -2.05 6.60 -3.47
CA LEU A 191 -0.72 7.19 -3.47
C LEU A 191 -0.54 8.10 -4.68
N SER A 192 0.20 9.18 -4.46
CA SER A 192 0.77 10.05 -5.48
C SER A 192 2.29 9.92 -5.41
N LEU A 193 2.89 9.48 -6.49
CA LEU A 193 4.30 9.14 -6.58
C LEU A 193 4.91 9.78 -7.81
N GLU A 194 6.23 9.79 -7.88
CA GLU A 194 6.99 10.09 -9.08
C GLU A 194 8.05 9.00 -9.33
N SER A 195 8.54 8.92 -10.56
CA SER A 195 9.67 8.05 -10.87
C SER A 195 10.93 8.49 -10.12
N SER A 196 11.81 7.55 -9.79
CA SER A 196 13.09 7.87 -9.15
C SER A 196 14.05 8.67 -10.05
N ASP A 197 13.80 8.63 -11.36
CA ASP A 197 14.56 9.35 -12.39
C ASP A 197 13.67 9.61 -13.62
N GLY A 198 14.11 10.52 -14.50
CA GLY A 198 13.39 10.90 -15.72
C GLY A 198 13.51 9.90 -16.88
N THR A 199 14.12 8.73 -16.67
CA THR A 199 14.31 7.69 -17.69
C THR A 199 13.50 6.42 -17.41
N SER A 200 13.10 6.21 -16.16
CA SER A 200 12.32 5.09 -15.68
C SER A 200 10.86 5.28 -16.09
N ALA A 201 10.54 4.82 -17.30
CA ALA A 201 9.18 4.70 -17.81
C ALA A 201 8.63 3.31 -17.52
N GLY A 202 7.33 3.20 -17.25
CA GLY A 202 6.66 1.90 -17.13
C GLY A 202 5.52 1.88 -16.15
N LEU A 203 4.82 0.74 -16.08
CA LEU A 203 3.53 0.66 -15.42
C LEU A 203 3.65 0.04 -14.01
N LEU A 204 3.24 0.83 -13.02
CA LEU A 204 2.72 0.33 -11.75
C LEU A 204 1.27 -0.14 -11.99
N LYS A 205 0.97 -1.40 -11.70
CA LYS A 205 -0.33 -2.02 -12.02
C LYS A 205 -1.00 -2.61 -10.80
N ARG A 206 -2.27 -2.95 -10.98
CA ARG A 206 -3.03 -3.75 -10.03
C ARG A 206 -2.26 -5.01 -9.63
N GLY A 207 -2.23 -5.29 -8.33
CA GLY A 207 -1.54 -6.43 -7.73
C GLY A 207 -0.09 -6.17 -7.35
N ASP A 208 0.49 -5.03 -7.74
CA ASP A 208 1.85 -4.68 -7.32
C ASP A 208 1.90 -4.30 -5.85
N TYR A 209 2.86 -4.89 -5.14
CA TYR A 209 3.17 -4.53 -3.77
C TYR A 209 4.20 -3.41 -3.72
N LEU A 210 3.95 -2.45 -2.83
CA LEU A 210 4.88 -1.36 -2.49
C LEU A 210 5.16 -1.37 -1.00
N ALA A 211 6.44 -1.34 -0.63
CA ALA A 211 6.83 -1.09 0.75
C ALA A 211 7.11 0.40 0.94
N LEU A 212 6.37 1.03 1.85
CA LEU A 212 6.50 2.46 2.14
C LEU A 212 7.53 2.65 3.25
N TYR A 213 8.61 3.35 2.93
CA TYR A 213 9.70 3.64 3.85
C TYR A 213 9.43 4.94 4.63
N ASP A 214 10.05 5.07 5.80
CA ASP A 214 10.03 6.31 6.61
C ASP A 214 11.14 7.31 6.22
N GLY A 215 11.64 7.22 5.00
CA GLY A 215 12.71 8.08 4.52
C GLY A 215 13.08 7.84 3.07
N ALA A 216 13.99 8.66 2.57
CA ALA A 216 14.50 8.65 1.20
C ALA A 216 15.72 7.72 1.03
N SER A 217 15.64 6.48 1.53
CA SER A 217 16.74 5.51 1.41
C SER A 217 16.28 4.07 1.61
N LEU A 218 16.57 3.18 0.66
CA LEU A 218 16.28 1.75 0.81
C LEU A 218 17.20 1.02 1.81
N THR A 219 18.32 1.62 2.18
CA THR A 219 19.35 0.99 3.02
C THR A 219 19.32 1.44 4.47
N THR A 220 18.96 2.71 4.71
CA THR A 220 18.96 3.31 6.05
C THR A 220 17.57 3.60 6.57
N ALA A 221 16.58 3.83 5.70
CA ALA A 221 15.19 3.98 6.13
C ALA A 221 14.54 2.60 6.36
N THR A 222 13.48 2.61 7.15
CA THR A 222 12.77 1.41 7.56
C THR A 222 11.41 1.33 6.86
N PRO A 223 11.05 0.18 6.24
CA PRO A 223 9.71 0.01 5.70
C PRO A 223 8.69 -0.03 6.86
N LYS A 224 7.68 0.83 6.76
CA LYS A 224 6.61 1.03 7.76
C LYS A 224 5.30 0.34 7.39
N GLN A 225 5.06 0.19 6.10
CA GLN A 225 3.80 -0.33 5.62
C GLN A 225 3.96 -1.02 4.26
N LEU A 226 3.39 -2.20 4.14
CA LEU A 226 3.15 -2.84 2.86
C LEU A 226 1.77 -2.44 2.33
N VAL A 227 1.71 -1.99 1.09
CA VAL A 227 0.45 -1.74 0.38
C VAL A 227 0.44 -2.50 -0.94
N MET A 228 -0.75 -2.81 -1.42
CA MET A 228 -0.97 -3.42 -2.73
C MET A 228 -1.79 -2.48 -3.59
N CYS A 229 -1.39 -2.29 -4.84
CA CYS A 229 -2.12 -1.49 -5.82
C CYS A 229 -3.42 -2.22 -6.21
N THR A 230 -4.56 -1.54 -6.10
CA THR A 230 -5.87 -2.13 -6.44
C THR A 230 -6.33 -1.79 -7.85
N GLU A 231 -5.65 -0.87 -8.52
CA GLU A 231 -5.86 -0.54 -9.92
C GLU A 231 -4.54 -0.25 -10.65
N ASN A 232 -4.62 -0.04 -11.96
CA ASN A 232 -3.46 0.41 -12.73
C ASN A 232 -3.20 1.88 -12.46
N ALA A 233 -1.94 2.24 -12.23
CA ALA A 233 -1.58 3.62 -11.99
C ALA A 233 -1.85 4.50 -13.22
N THR A 234 -2.33 5.71 -12.96
CA THR A 234 -2.39 6.80 -13.92
C THR A 234 -0.99 7.41 -14.02
N GLU A 235 -0.34 7.28 -15.17
CA GLU A 235 0.95 7.90 -15.45
C GLU A 235 0.77 9.26 -16.14
N THR A 236 1.44 10.29 -15.62
CA THR A 236 1.59 11.59 -16.28
C THR A 236 3.04 11.74 -16.71
N VAL A 237 3.27 11.66 -18.02
CA VAL A 237 4.61 11.80 -18.60
C VAL A 237 5.06 13.26 -18.55
N VAL A 238 6.26 13.51 -18.02
CA VAL A 238 6.85 14.85 -17.95
C VAL A 238 8.05 14.92 -18.88
N GLY A 239 7.98 15.78 -19.91
CA GLY A 239 9.07 15.96 -20.86
C GLY A 239 10.33 16.50 -20.17
N GLY A 240 11.36 15.67 -20.04
CA GLY A 240 12.64 16.04 -19.42
C GLY A 240 12.64 16.05 -17.89
N GLY A 241 11.62 15.47 -17.25
CA GLY A 241 11.49 15.34 -15.79
C GLY A 241 11.06 13.94 -15.37
N ASN A 242 10.80 13.76 -14.07
CA ASN A 242 10.26 12.52 -13.52
C ASN A 242 8.78 12.37 -13.91
N ASN A 243 8.37 11.16 -14.28
CA ASN A 243 6.96 10.88 -14.55
C ASN A 243 6.19 10.77 -13.23
N HIS A 244 4.98 11.30 -13.19
CA HIS A 244 4.11 11.19 -12.02
C HIS A 244 3.19 9.99 -12.14
N PHE A 245 2.89 9.36 -11.01
CA PHE A 245 2.03 8.19 -10.90
C PHE A 245 0.99 8.42 -9.82
N SER A 246 -0.27 8.11 -10.12
CA SER A 246 -1.33 8.08 -9.11
C SER A 246 -2.04 6.73 -9.14
N VAL A 247 -2.21 6.10 -7.98
CA VAL A 247 -2.72 4.72 -7.90
C VAL A 247 -3.54 4.52 -6.63
N SER A 248 -4.63 3.76 -6.72
CA SER A 248 -5.36 3.30 -5.53
C SER A 248 -4.63 2.13 -4.87
N ILE A 249 -4.66 2.11 -3.54
CA ILE A 249 -3.95 1.14 -2.72
C ILE A 249 -4.82 0.57 -1.61
N GLU A 250 -4.47 -0.62 -1.17
CA GLU A 250 -5.00 -1.24 0.04
C GLU A 250 -3.86 -1.89 0.85
N PRO A 251 -3.86 -1.80 2.19
CA PRO A 251 -4.77 -1.02 3.03
C PRO A 251 -4.54 0.50 2.96
N LYS A 252 -5.44 1.30 3.55
CA LYS A 252 -5.28 2.75 3.72
C LYS A 252 -3.95 3.10 4.41
N LEU A 253 -3.39 4.27 4.09
CA LEU A 253 -2.14 4.74 4.69
C LEU A 253 -2.25 4.88 6.20
N ARG A 254 -1.32 4.27 6.94
CA ARG A 254 -1.28 4.32 8.41
C ARG A 254 -0.53 5.54 8.93
N PHE A 255 0.19 6.25 8.06
CA PHE A 255 0.96 7.45 8.37
C PHE A 255 0.96 8.41 7.19
N ASN A 256 1.36 9.66 7.42
CA ASN A 256 1.60 10.60 6.32
C ASN A 256 2.87 10.19 5.59
N PHE A 257 2.74 9.77 4.35
CA PHE A 257 3.86 9.42 3.50
C PHE A 257 4.48 10.71 2.94
N ALA A 258 5.49 11.21 3.66
CA ALA A 258 6.05 12.53 3.43
C ALA A 258 6.76 12.64 2.09
N ASP A 259 6.84 13.87 1.58
CA ASP A 259 7.55 14.21 0.36
C ASP A 259 8.98 13.64 0.33
N GLY A 260 9.38 13.07 -0.80
CA GLY A 260 10.69 12.46 -0.99
C GLY A 260 10.87 11.06 -0.37
N PHE A 261 9.91 10.54 0.39
CA PHE A 261 10.02 9.18 0.95
C PHE A 261 9.94 8.12 -0.14
N TYR A 262 10.59 6.98 0.08
CA TYR A 262 10.66 5.92 -0.94
C TYR A 262 9.53 4.92 -0.79
N ALA A 263 8.92 4.59 -1.94
CA ALA A 263 8.02 3.46 -2.10
C ALA A 263 8.77 2.37 -2.86
N GLY A 264 9.33 1.40 -2.14
CA GLY A 264 10.10 0.31 -2.72
C GLY A 264 9.22 -0.64 -3.53
N PHE A 265 9.68 -1.00 -4.71
CA PHE A 265 8.88 -1.67 -5.74
C PHE A 265 9.50 -2.97 -6.25
N LYS A 266 10.81 -3.01 -6.53
CA LYS A 266 11.45 -4.23 -7.00
C LYS A 266 11.69 -5.24 -5.88
N ASN A 267 11.96 -6.47 -6.27
CA ASN A 267 12.37 -7.54 -5.36
C ASN A 267 13.50 -7.08 -4.42
N GLY A 268 13.27 -7.21 -3.11
CA GLY A 268 14.18 -6.77 -2.05
C GLY A 268 13.95 -5.33 -1.59
N ALA A 269 13.22 -4.53 -2.38
CA ALA A 269 12.75 -3.19 -2.01
C ALA A 269 11.25 -3.18 -1.67
N ASN A 270 10.45 -4.11 -2.18
CA ASN A 270 9.01 -4.24 -1.91
C ASN A 270 8.67 -5.07 -0.66
N GLU A 271 9.59 -5.19 0.29
CA GLU A 271 9.43 -6.00 1.49
C GLU A 271 9.15 -5.13 2.71
N SER A 272 8.12 -5.50 3.50
CA SER A 272 7.83 -4.86 4.79
C SER A 272 8.33 -5.73 5.94
N ARG A 273 8.21 -5.23 7.17
CA ARG A 273 8.64 -5.94 8.37
C ARG A 273 7.55 -6.89 8.83
N PHE A 274 7.89 -8.16 8.97
CA PHE A 274 7.02 -9.21 9.52
C PHE A 274 7.65 -9.86 10.74
N ARG A 275 6.81 -10.39 11.62
CA ARG A 275 7.20 -11.18 12.81
C ARG A 275 6.36 -12.45 12.87
N LEU A 276 6.80 -13.45 13.62
CA LEU A 276 5.96 -14.64 13.84
C LEU A 276 4.66 -14.24 14.55
N ALA A 277 3.53 -14.82 14.13
CA ALA A 277 2.23 -14.54 14.71
C ALA A 277 2.05 -15.23 16.07
N GLY A 278 2.71 -16.39 16.27
CA GLY A 278 2.67 -17.17 17.51
C GLY A 278 3.97 -17.13 18.30
N ASN A 279 3.88 -17.50 19.59
CA ASN A 279 5.03 -17.64 20.48
C ASN A 279 5.77 -18.98 20.28
N SER A 280 5.06 -20.00 19.80
CA SER A 280 5.60 -21.33 19.55
C SER A 280 5.94 -21.51 18.07
N VAL A 281 7.08 -22.14 17.82
CA VAL A 281 7.44 -22.69 16.51
C VAL A 281 7.64 -24.19 16.70
N GLY A 282 6.91 -24.99 15.93
CA GLY A 282 7.07 -26.44 15.89
C GLY A 282 7.64 -26.88 14.54
N TRP A 283 8.24 -28.06 14.53
CA TRP A 283 8.65 -28.76 13.32
C TRP A 283 8.41 -30.26 13.48
N ASP A 284 8.03 -30.90 12.39
CA ASP A 284 7.85 -32.36 12.32
C ASP A 284 9.03 -32.97 11.56
N THR A 285 9.46 -34.16 11.98
CA THR A 285 10.51 -34.94 11.31
C THR A 285 10.14 -36.41 11.28
N ASP A 286 10.33 -37.03 10.12
CA ASP A 286 10.05 -38.46 9.93
C ASP A 286 11.29 -39.34 10.13
N ARG A 287 11.10 -40.66 10.02
CA ARG A 287 12.20 -41.65 10.11
C ARG A 287 13.23 -41.49 8.99
N ASN A 288 12.89 -40.81 7.89
CA ASN A 288 13.77 -40.52 6.77
C ASN A 288 14.52 -39.19 6.94
N SER A 289 14.37 -38.52 8.09
CA SER A 289 14.94 -37.19 8.38
C SER A 289 14.47 -36.11 7.41
N LEU A 290 13.22 -36.21 6.95
CA LEU A 290 12.53 -35.16 6.22
C LEU A 290 11.80 -34.26 7.20
N TYR A 291 12.15 -32.97 7.16
CA TYR A 291 11.58 -31.94 8.03
C TYR A 291 10.45 -31.22 7.31
N THR A 292 9.30 -31.09 7.97
CA THR A 292 8.18 -30.29 7.47
C THR A 292 8.00 -29.07 8.36
N LEU A 293 8.00 -27.89 7.74
CA LEU A 293 7.95 -26.60 8.41
C LEU A 293 6.82 -25.75 7.82
N ALA A 294 5.99 -25.22 8.71
CA ALA A 294 5.02 -24.20 8.41
C ALA A 294 4.97 -23.19 9.55
N PHE A 295 4.77 -21.92 9.23
CA PHE A 295 4.63 -20.87 10.22
C PHE A 295 3.73 -19.75 9.72
N SER A 296 3.13 -19.03 10.68
CA SER A 296 2.34 -17.84 10.41
C SER A 296 3.14 -16.61 10.83
N CYS A 297 3.10 -15.56 10.02
CA CYS A 297 3.68 -14.27 10.31
C CYS A 297 2.67 -13.14 10.11
N ALA A 298 2.90 -12.02 10.79
CA ALA A 298 2.08 -10.83 10.67
C ALA A 298 3.00 -9.61 10.51
N GLU A 299 2.51 -8.62 9.76
CA GLU A 299 3.17 -7.34 9.58
C GLU A 299 3.39 -6.65 10.93
N VAL A 300 4.53 -6.01 11.08
CA VAL A 300 4.83 -5.14 12.22
C VAL A 300 4.28 -3.76 11.93
N ILE A 301 3.31 -3.34 12.74
CA ILE A 301 2.70 -2.01 12.71
C ILE A 301 3.41 -1.08 13.69
#